data_AF-A0AAV0MQ81-F1
#
_entry.id   AF-A0AAV0MQ81-F1
#
_cell.length_a   1.000
_cell.length_b   1.000
_cell.length_c   1.000
_cell.angle_alpha   90.00
_cell.angle_beta   90.00
_cell.angle_gamma   90.00
#
_symmetry.space_group_name_H-M   'P 1'
#
loop_
_entity.id
_entity.type
_entity.pdbx_description
1 polymer ?
#
loop_
_entity_poly.entity_id
_entity_poly.type
_entity_poly.pdbx_seq_one_letter_code
_entity_poly.pdbx_strand_id
1 'polypeptide(L)'
;METAAANISCPPTPLWNVERPFLTGRFHQEAKHTSPLADDSKGFSLDPFCSPGLNKAIGCYDAAVQELIVIDDLMSALVGLEGRYIYIKRIRGKEDEIAFEVDASMDLVLQEFTHRLVPLCKSYLLIDQFVESRSLFKNGLVNHAFAAGLRALLLDYKAMVAQLEHQFRLGRLSIQGLWFYCQPVMPSMQALTIVVQKASANNFLGSSVLNLLQSQAKAMAGDNAVRSLLEKMTECASNAYLGILERWVYEGVIEDPYGEFFIAENKSLHKESLTEDYDAKYWRQRYSLKEGIPSFLENISGIILTTGKYLNVMRECGHNVQVPASENSKLTSFGSDHHYLECIKAAYEFAGNELLNLIKEKYDLMGKLRSIKHYLLLDQGDFLVHFMDIAREELMKKLDDIAVEKLQSLLDLALRTTAAAADPCHEDLTCCVERSTLRKGFGSLNDLEVTVSGTDDDLEEPTTITGLETFSLSYKVQWPLSIVISKRALTKYQLIFRFLFHCKHVDRQLSGAWQLHQGVRVLKIQGTAISRSSLLCRSMLKFIHSLLHYLTFEAGLIHRALIRFVFQVLEPNWHVMYNRLQAARSIDEV
;
A
#
# COMPACT_ATOMS: atom_id res chain seq x y z
N MET A 1 -26.70 -0.38 -3.67
CA MET A 1 -25.95 0.26 -4.77
C MET A 1 -24.47 0.10 -4.44
N GLU A 2 -23.97 -1.10 -4.73
CA GLU A 2 -22.55 -1.45 -4.66
C GLU A 2 -21.92 -0.98 -5.95
N THR A 3 -20.95 -0.06 -5.86
CA THR A 3 -20.23 0.43 -7.02
C THR A 3 -19.27 -0.64 -7.50
N ALA A 4 -19.54 -1.12 -8.71
CA ALA A 4 -18.72 -1.99 -9.52
C ALA A 4 -17.28 -1.49 -9.62
N ALA A 5 -16.35 -2.21 -9.00
CA ALA A 5 -14.96 -2.23 -9.41
C ALA A 5 -14.75 -3.50 -10.24
N ALA A 6 -14.59 -3.33 -11.55
CA ALA A 6 -14.15 -4.38 -12.45
C ALA A 6 -12.79 -4.91 -11.99
N ASN A 7 -12.77 -6.09 -11.38
CA ASN A 7 -11.58 -6.87 -11.12
C ASN A 7 -11.90 -8.30 -11.54
N ILE A 8 -11.03 -8.85 -12.39
CA ILE A 8 -11.01 -10.20 -12.97
C ILE A 8 -11.83 -11.17 -12.10
N SER A 9 -12.93 -11.70 -12.65
CA SER A 9 -13.79 -12.67 -11.97
C SER A 9 -12.92 -13.84 -11.51
N CYS A 10 -12.69 -13.92 -10.20
CA CYS A 10 -12.00 -15.05 -9.60
C CYS A 10 -12.65 -16.36 -10.08
N PRO A 11 -11.88 -17.43 -10.31
CA PRO A 11 -12.43 -18.67 -10.85
C PRO A 11 -13.59 -19.15 -9.97
N PRO A 12 -14.83 -19.22 -10.49
CA PRO A 12 -15.96 -19.65 -9.69
C PRO A 12 -15.81 -21.16 -9.43
N THR A 13 -15.88 -21.56 -8.16
CA THR A 13 -16.04 -22.97 -7.82
C THR A 13 -17.38 -23.48 -8.35
N PRO A 14 -17.44 -24.65 -9.01
CA PRO A 14 -18.69 -25.22 -9.45
C PRO A 14 -19.69 -25.41 -8.29
N LEU A 15 -20.98 -25.16 -8.54
CA LEU A 15 -22.05 -25.27 -7.54
C LEU A 15 -22.15 -26.67 -6.90
N TRP A 16 -21.86 -27.72 -7.68
CA TRP A 16 -21.87 -29.10 -7.18
C TRP A 16 -20.86 -29.33 -6.03
N ASN A 17 -19.81 -28.52 -5.90
CA ASN A 17 -18.85 -28.68 -4.81
C ASN A 17 -19.44 -28.28 -3.45
N VAL A 18 -20.40 -27.35 -3.44
CA VAL A 18 -21.09 -26.87 -2.23
C VAL A 18 -22.33 -27.70 -1.92
N GLU A 19 -23.00 -28.21 -2.96
CA GLU A 19 -24.25 -28.96 -2.82
C GLU A 19 -24.05 -30.40 -2.33
N ARG A 20 -22.84 -30.98 -2.48
CA ARG A 20 -22.60 -32.38 -2.10
C ARG A 20 -22.45 -32.51 -0.57
N PRO A 21 -23.38 -33.22 0.11
CA PRO A 21 -23.35 -33.34 1.58
C PRO A 21 -22.17 -34.20 2.08
N PHE A 22 -21.67 -35.13 1.25
CA PHE A 22 -20.50 -35.96 1.57
C PHE A 22 -19.18 -35.19 1.52
N LEU A 23 -19.09 -34.13 0.72
CA LEU A 23 -17.89 -33.28 0.63
C LEU A 23 -17.89 -32.19 1.72
N THR A 24 -19.07 -31.66 2.06
CA THR A 24 -19.20 -30.57 3.04
C THR A 24 -19.34 -31.05 4.48
N GLY A 25 -19.25 -32.37 4.72
CA GLY A 25 -19.55 -32.99 6.01
C GLY A 25 -21.02 -32.84 6.44
N ARG A 26 -21.90 -32.26 5.60
CA ARG A 26 -23.32 -32.01 5.91
C ARG A 26 -24.18 -33.27 5.88
N PHE A 27 -23.62 -34.43 5.56
CA PHE A 27 -24.31 -35.73 5.57
C PHE A 27 -25.03 -36.04 6.91
N HIS A 28 -24.52 -35.51 8.03
CA HIS A 28 -25.15 -35.65 9.34
C HIS A 28 -26.47 -34.85 9.53
N GLN A 29 -26.88 -34.01 8.58
CA GLN A 29 -28.14 -33.25 8.68
C GLN A 29 -29.37 -34.03 8.20
N GLU A 30 -29.22 -35.15 7.50
CA GLU A 30 -30.33 -35.83 6.82
C GLU A 30 -30.88 -37.07 7.55
N ALA A 31 -30.29 -37.52 8.66
CA ALA A 31 -30.80 -38.66 9.41
C ALA A 31 -31.89 -38.26 10.43
N LYS A 32 -33.09 -37.94 9.93
CA LYS A 32 -34.44 -38.22 10.50
C LYS A 32 -35.47 -37.17 10.05
N HIS A 33 -36.08 -37.42 8.89
CA HIS A 33 -37.48 -37.04 8.72
C HIS A 33 -38.31 -38.03 9.55
N THR A 34 -38.98 -37.45 10.55
CA THR A 34 -40.19 -37.93 11.23
C THR A 34 -41.00 -38.92 10.42
N SER A 35 -41.31 -40.06 11.05
CA SER A 35 -42.46 -40.91 10.74
C SER A 35 -43.75 -40.08 10.60
N PRO A 36 -44.42 -40.06 9.44
CA PRO A 36 -45.85 -39.85 9.37
C PRO A 36 -46.53 -41.20 9.16
N LEU A 37 -47.76 -41.31 9.66
CA LEU A 37 -48.69 -42.42 9.48
C LEU A 37 -48.55 -43.54 10.53
N ALA A 38 -49.39 -43.39 11.56
CA ALA A 38 -50.14 -44.52 12.05
C ALA A 38 -50.77 -45.21 10.84
N ASP A 39 -50.31 -46.43 10.53
CA ASP A 39 -50.93 -47.28 9.54
C ASP A 39 -51.79 -48.32 10.26
N ASP A 40 -53.09 -48.15 10.08
CA ASP A 40 -54.03 -49.25 10.13
C ASP A 40 -53.56 -50.32 9.13
N SER A 41 -53.20 -51.47 9.68
CA SER A 41 -53.43 -52.79 9.08
C SER A 41 -52.68 -53.19 7.78
N LYS A 42 -51.94 -54.30 7.95
CA LYS A 42 -51.55 -55.32 6.94
C LYS A 42 -50.35 -55.00 6.05
N GLY A 43 -49.18 -55.40 6.54
CA GLY A 43 -47.96 -55.51 5.76
C GLY A 43 -47.90 -56.78 4.90
N PHE A 44 -47.23 -56.64 3.76
CA PHE A 44 -46.43 -57.62 2.99
C PHE A 44 -45.53 -56.78 2.05
N SER A 45 -44.30 -56.45 2.47
CA SER A 45 -43.00 -57.07 2.10
C SER A 45 -42.49 -56.74 0.68
N LEU A 46 -41.35 -56.03 0.60
CA LEU A 46 -40.46 -55.96 -0.57
C LEU A 46 -38.98 -56.14 -0.14
N ASP A 47 -38.36 -57.18 -0.70
CA ASP A 47 -36.95 -57.40 -1.08
C ASP A 47 -35.78 -57.51 -0.06
N PRO A 48 -34.78 -58.39 -0.35
CA PRO A 48 -34.25 -59.37 0.61
C PRO A 48 -32.71 -59.35 0.75
N PHE A 49 -32.14 -58.27 1.27
CA PHE A 49 -30.72 -58.22 1.65
C PHE A 49 -30.42 -57.64 3.04
N CYS A 50 -31.44 -57.41 3.87
CA CYS A 50 -31.25 -57.15 5.30
C CYS A 50 -31.61 -58.39 6.10
N SER A 51 -30.59 -59.12 6.55
CA SER A 51 -30.72 -60.14 7.57
C SER A 51 -31.40 -59.56 8.82
N PRO A 52 -32.41 -60.23 9.42
CA PRO A 52 -33.26 -59.68 10.48
C PRO A 52 -32.58 -59.78 11.87
N GLY A 53 -31.38 -59.21 12.01
CA GLY A 53 -30.56 -59.34 13.22
C GLY A 53 -29.95 -58.04 13.78
N LEU A 54 -30.21 -56.89 13.16
CA LEU A 54 -29.45 -55.66 13.44
C LEU A 54 -30.30 -54.63 14.21
N ASN A 55 -30.32 -54.78 15.55
CA ASN A 55 -30.43 -53.73 16.58
C ASN A 55 -30.83 -54.39 17.91
N LYS A 56 -29.97 -55.29 18.42
CA LYS A 56 -30.03 -55.64 19.84
C LYS A 56 -29.45 -54.47 20.63
N ALA A 57 -30.10 -54.06 21.71
CA ALA A 57 -29.55 -53.08 22.63
C ALA A 57 -28.16 -53.57 23.10
N ILE A 58 -27.19 -52.65 23.21
CA ILE A 58 -25.80 -53.02 23.51
C ILE A 58 -25.70 -53.77 24.86
N GLY A 59 -26.60 -53.43 25.79
CA GLY A 59 -26.75 -54.09 27.10
C GLY A 59 -27.12 -55.58 27.05
N CYS A 60 -27.46 -56.15 25.89
CA CYS A 60 -27.73 -57.58 25.74
C CYS A 60 -26.46 -58.43 25.56
N TYR A 61 -25.29 -57.82 25.39
CA TYR A 61 -24.01 -58.51 25.19
C TYR A 61 -23.20 -58.58 26.48
N ASP A 62 -22.27 -59.53 26.57
CA ASP A 62 -21.30 -59.60 27.67
C ASP A 62 -20.31 -58.42 27.60
N ALA A 63 -19.77 -57.98 28.74
CA ALA A 63 -18.97 -56.75 28.83
C ALA A 63 -17.76 -56.75 27.87
N ALA A 64 -17.11 -57.90 27.66
CA ALA A 64 -16.00 -58.03 26.72
C ALA A 64 -16.42 -57.85 25.25
N VAL A 65 -17.63 -58.29 24.89
CA VAL A 65 -18.19 -58.11 23.55
C VAL A 65 -18.69 -56.68 23.36
N GLN A 66 -19.26 -56.09 24.41
CA GLN A 66 -19.61 -54.67 24.42
C GLN A 66 -18.38 -53.79 24.17
N GLU A 67 -17.25 -54.05 24.85
CA GLU A 67 -16.01 -53.28 24.65
C GLU A 67 -15.55 -53.31 23.18
N LEU A 68 -15.53 -54.49 22.54
CA LEU A 68 -15.12 -54.62 21.14
C LEU A 68 -16.04 -53.85 20.17
N ILE A 69 -17.36 -53.93 20.39
CA ILE A 69 -18.35 -53.23 19.58
C ILE A 69 -18.20 -51.71 19.74
N VAL A 70 -17.98 -51.24 20.97
CA VAL A 70 -17.80 -49.82 21.28
C VAL A 70 -16.50 -49.30 20.67
N ILE A 71 -15.41 -50.07 20.69
CA ILE A 71 -14.15 -49.68 20.04
C ILE A 71 -14.35 -49.54 18.53
N ASP A 72 -15.01 -50.48 17.86
CA ASP A 72 -15.27 -50.41 16.41
C ASP A 72 -16.10 -49.16 16.02
N ASP A 73 -17.14 -48.87 16.80
CA ASP A 73 -17.96 -47.67 16.62
C ASP A 73 -17.20 -46.38 16.95
N LEU A 74 -16.34 -46.38 17.98
CA LEU A 74 -15.49 -45.25 18.33
C LEU A 74 -14.46 -44.97 17.24
N MET A 75 -13.86 -46.01 16.66
CA MET A 75 -12.92 -45.87 15.53
C MET A 75 -13.61 -45.24 14.32
N SER A 76 -14.85 -45.65 14.05
CA SER A 76 -15.69 -45.02 13.02
C SER A 76 -15.99 -43.55 13.35
N ALA A 77 -16.33 -43.24 14.61
CA ALA A 77 -16.60 -41.89 15.08
C ALA A 77 -15.35 -40.98 15.06
N LEU A 78 -14.15 -41.51 15.30
CA LEU A 78 -12.88 -40.77 15.23
C LEU A 78 -12.57 -40.28 13.80
N VAL A 79 -13.01 -41.01 12.77
CA VAL A 79 -12.91 -40.59 11.36
C VAL A 79 -14.09 -39.71 10.94
N GLY A 80 -15.04 -39.46 11.84
CA GLY A 80 -16.23 -38.66 11.61
C GLY A 80 -17.40 -39.41 10.97
N LEU A 81 -17.34 -40.75 10.88
CA LEU A 81 -18.45 -41.56 10.39
C LEU A 81 -19.43 -41.88 11.52
N GLU A 82 -20.70 -42.06 11.18
CA GLU A 82 -21.71 -42.51 12.15
C GLU A 82 -21.51 -44.00 12.46
N GLY A 83 -21.42 -44.32 13.75
CA GLY A 83 -21.37 -45.70 14.24
C GLY A 83 -22.76 -46.29 14.41
N ARG A 84 -22.85 -47.57 14.80
CA ARG A 84 -24.13 -48.25 15.03
C ARG A 84 -24.82 -47.81 16.33
N TYR A 85 -24.03 -47.55 17.37
CA TYR A 85 -24.47 -47.18 18.71
C TYR A 85 -24.04 -45.75 19.12
N ILE A 86 -23.10 -45.13 18.38
CA ILE A 86 -22.67 -43.74 18.56
C ILE A 86 -23.12 -42.92 17.35
N TYR A 87 -24.03 -41.98 17.57
CA TYR A 87 -24.60 -41.16 16.52
C TYR A 87 -24.24 -39.69 16.69
N ILE A 88 -24.03 -39.04 15.55
CA ILE A 88 -23.66 -37.63 15.46
C ILE A 88 -24.93 -36.84 15.17
N LYS A 89 -25.35 -35.99 16.11
CA LYS A 89 -26.45 -35.05 15.90
C LYS A 89 -25.92 -33.65 15.73
N ARG A 90 -26.34 -33.00 14.64
CA ARG A 90 -26.17 -31.55 14.45
C ARG A 90 -27.45 -30.85 14.88
N ILE A 91 -27.33 -29.94 15.86
CA ILE A 91 -28.47 -29.14 16.31
C ILE A 91 -28.76 -28.08 15.23
N ARG A 92 -30.00 -28.02 14.74
CA ARG A 92 -30.41 -27.02 13.74
C ARG A 92 -30.22 -25.61 14.31
N GLY A 93 -29.44 -24.78 13.63
CA GLY A 93 -29.35 -23.33 13.90
C GLY A 93 -27.97 -22.81 14.35
N LYS A 94 -27.05 -23.68 14.77
CA LYS A 94 -25.62 -23.34 14.97
C LYS A 94 -24.77 -24.39 14.26
N GLU A 95 -24.11 -24.02 13.17
CA GLU A 95 -23.24 -24.95 12.42
C GLU A 95 -22.06 -25.47 13.27
N ASP A 96 -21.77 -24.87 14.43
CA ASP A 96 -20.61 -25.17 15.30
C ASP A 96 -20.89 -26.14 16.47
N GLU A 97 -22.15 -26.50 16.76
CA GLU A 97 -22.49 -27.38 17.89
C GLU A 97 -22.90 -28.79 17.42
N ILE A 98 -21.88 -29.64 17.26
CA ILE A 98 -22.02 -31.09 17.06
C ILE A 98 -22.14 -31.76 18.44
N ALA A 99 -23.19 -32.55 18.63
CA ALA A 99 -23.41 -33.38 19.81
C ALA A 99 -23.27 -34.86 19.43
N PHE A 100 -22.51 -35.60 20.23
CA PHE A 100 -22.45 -37.06 20.15
C PHE A 100 -23.42 -37.60 21.18
N GLU A 101 -24.37 -38.41 20.73
CA GLU A 101 -25.24 -39.14 21.61
C GLU A 101 -24.83 -40.62 21.61
N VAL A 102 -24.69 -41.17 22.82
CA VAL A 102 -24.29 -42.55 23.08
C VAL A 102 -25.54 -43.31 23.49
N ASP A 103 -25.68 -44.57 23.04
CA ASP A 103 -26.78 -45.42 23.48
C ASP A 103 -26.80 -45.58 25.00
N ALA A 104 -27.95 -45.30 25.62
CA ALA A 104 -28.15 -45.31 27.07
C ALA A 104 -28.10 -46.73 27.68
N SER A 105 -28.08 -47.77 26.83
CA SER A 105 -28.01 -49.17 27.25
C SER A 105 -26.58 -49.70 27.52
N MET A 106 -25.56 -48.85 27.36
CA MET A 106 -24.14 -49.18 27.55
C MET A 106 -23.75 -49.25 29.04
N ASP A 107 -22.73 -50.05 29.34
CA ASP A 107 -22.08 -49.99 30.66
C ASP A 107 -21.55 -48.58 30.97
N LEU A 108 -21.73 -48.14 32.21
CA LEU A 108 -21.44 -46.78 32.65
C LEU A 108 -19.94 -46.43 32.51
N VAL A 109 -19.06 -47.43 32.66
CA VAL A 109 -17.61 -47.26 32.50
C VAL A 109 -17.26 -46.98 31.02
N LEU A 110 -17.82 -47.78 30.11
CA LEU A 110 -17.63 -47.59 28.66
C LEU A 110 -18.24 -46.27 28.18
N GLN A 111 -19.37 -45.86 28.77
CA GLN A 111 -20.00 -44.58 28.50
C GLN A 111 -19.08 -43.40 28.89
N GLU A 112 -18.47 -43.43 30.07
CA GLU A 112 -17.54 -42.40 30.53
C GLU A 112 -16.28 -42.35 29.64
N PHE A 113 -15.70 -43.49 29.26
CA PHE A 113 -14.57 -43.52 28.33
C PHE A 113 -14.93 -42.96 26.94
N THR A 114 -16.13 -43.27 26.45
CA THR A 114 -16.67 -42.72 25.21
C THR A 114 -16.81 -41.20 25.31
N HIS A 115 -17.41 -40.68 26.39
CA HIS A 115 -17.53 -39.24 26.61
C HIS A 115 -16.19 -38.51 26.71
N ARG A 116 -15.13 -39.16 27.20
CA ARG A 116 -13.78 -38.56 27.20
C ARG A 116 -13.18 -38.44 25.80
N LEU A 117 -13.49 -39.37 24.88
CA LEU A 117 -13.01 -39.33 23.49
C LEU A 117 -13.84 -38.41 22.59
N VAL A 118 -15.10 -38.14 22.93
CA VAL A 118 -16.01 -37.26 22.17
C VAL A 118 -15.43 -35.88 21.80
N PRO A 119 -14.73 -35.14 22.69
CA PRO A 119 -14.09 -33.88 22.33
C PRO A 119 -13.13 -33.99 21.15
N LEU A 120 -12.40 -35.09 21.02
CA LEU A 120 -11.48 -35.31 19.89
C LEU A 120 -12.25 -35.50 18.58
N CYS A 121 -13.31 -36.31 18.61
CA CYS A 121 -14.19 -36.51 17.44
C CYS A 121 -14.86 -35.20 17.00
N LYS A 122 -15.30 -34.39 17.96
CA LYS A 122 -15.88 -33.06 17.71
C LYS A 122 -14.85 -32.13 17.05
N SER A 123 -13.63 -32.09 17.59
CA SER A 123 -12.54 -31.28 17.04
C SER A 123 -12.20 -31.67 15.61
N TYR A 124 -12.08 -32.97 15.32
CA TYR A 124 -11.83 -33.48 13.96
C TYR A 124 -12.93 -33.03 12.97
N LEU A 125 -14.21 -33.22 13.32
CA LEU A 125 -15.34 -32.84 12.45
C LEU A 125 -15.41 -31.33 12.18
N LEU A 126 -15.07 -30.49 13.16
CA LEU A 126 -15.08 -29.03 12.99
C LEU A 126 -13.93 -28.58 12.08
N ILE A 127 -12.74 -29.18 12.24
CA ILE A 127 -11.58 -28.87 11.39
C ILE A 127 -11.84 -29.33 9.96
N ASP A 128 -12.40 -30.52 9.75
CA ASP A 128 -12.72 -31.06 8.41
C ASP A 128 -13.74 -30.19 7.65
N GLN A 129 -14.82 -29.76 8.32
CA GLN A 129 -15.77 -28.81 7.75
C GLN A 129 -15.15 -27.45 7.43
N PHE A 130 -14.26 -26.97 8.30
CA PHE A 130 -13.57 -25.71 8.07
C PHE A 130 -12.63 -25.80 6.87
N VAL A 131 -11.90 -26.89 6.73
CA VAL A 131 -11.00 -27.15 5.60
C VAL A 131 -11.78 -27.09 4.27
N GLU A 132 -12.94 -27.74 4.19
CA GLU A 132 -13.73 -27.79 2.97
C GLU A 132 -14.41 -26.45 2.67
N SER A 133 -14.93 -25.76 3.68
CA SER A 133 -15.50 -24.42 3.50
C SER A 133 -14.45 -23.41 3.05
N ARG A 134 -13.26 -23.40 3.66
CA ARG A 134 -12.19 -22.45 3.36
C ARG A 134 -11.40 -22.76 2.10
N SER A 135 -11.53 -23.96 1.53
CA SER A 135 -10.90 -24.31 0.25
C SER A 135 -11.60 -23.74 -0.98
N LEU A 136 -12.75 -23.09 -0.80
CA LEU A 136 -13.41 -22.36 -1.88
C LEU A 136 -12.56 -21.17 -2.32
N PHE A 137 -12.46 -20.92 -3.62
CA PHE A 137 -11.67 -19.82 -4.19
C PHE A 137 -11.99 -18.45 -3.57
N LYS A 138 -13.25 -18.24 -3.16
CA LYS A 138 -13.71 -16.99 -2.52
C LYS A 138 -12.97 -16.63 -1.24
N ASN A 139 -12.36 -17.59 -0.56
CA ASN A 139 -11.81 -17.40 0.79
C ASN A 139 -10.36 -16.92 0.81
N GLY A 140 -9.74 -16.66 -0.35
CA GLY A 140 -8.41 -16.06 -0.47
C GLY A 140 -7.24 -17.04 -0.26
N LEU A 141 -6.02 -16.61 -0.59
CA LEU A 141 -4.85 -17.48 -0.72
C LEU A 141 -4.32 -17.94 0.64
N VAL A 142 -4.32 -17.07 1.64
CA VAL A 142 -3.84 -17.42 2.99
C VAL A 142 -4.71 -18.50 3.61
N ASN A 143 -6.03 -18.41 3.43
CA ASN A 143 -6.96 -19.43 3.92
C ASN A 143 -6.80 -20.77 3.18
N HIS A 144 -6.48 -20.76 1.88
CA HIS A 144 -6.17 -22.00 1.15
C HIS A 144 -4.91 -22.68 1.67
N ALA A 145 -3.85 -21.90 1.89
CA ALA A 145 -2.60 -22.40 2.44
C ALA A 145 -2.78 -22.95 3.86
N PHE A 146 -3.58 -22.26 4.68
CA PHE A 146 -3.95 -22.74 6.01
C PHE A 146 -4.79 -24.03 5.96
N ALA A 147 -5.79 -24.11 5.06
CA ALA A 147 -6.58 -25.32 4.86
C ALA A 147 -5.72 -26.49 4.37
N ALA A 148 -4.74 -26.25 3.50
CA ALA A 148 -3.78 -27.27 3.07
C ALA A 148 -2.90 -27.76 4.23
N GLY A 149 -2.44 -26.85 5.10
CA GLY A 149 -1.73 -27.20 6.33
C GLY A 149 -2.57 -28.06 7.28
N LEU A 150 -3.84 -27.70 7.49
CA LEU A 150 -4.78 -28.49 8.27
C LEU A 150 -5.05 -29.87 7.64
N ARG A 151 -5.16 -29.97 6.30
CA ARG A 151 -5.30 -31.27 5.61
C ARG A 151 -4.11 -32.19 5.87
N ALA A 152 -2.89 -31.66 5.86
CA ALA A 152 -1.71 -32.46 6.17
C ALA A 152 -1.78 -33.03 7.59
N LEU A 153 -2.17 -32.21 8.58
CA LEU A 153 -2.36 -32.67 9.96
C LEU A 153 -3.50 -33.69 10.09
N LEU A 154 -4.62 -33.50 9.39
CA LEU A 154 -5.72 -34.45 9.39
C LEU A 154 -5.32 -35.78 8.74
N LEU A 155 -4.42 -35.77 7.75
CA LEU A 155 -3.89 -36.97 7.13
C LEU A 155 -3.00 -37.77 8.10
N ASP A 156 -2.14 -37.09 8.86
CA ASP A 156 -1.34 -37.72 9.92
C ASP A 156 -2.23 -38.32 11.02
N TYR A 157 -3.31 -37.61 11.39
CA TYR A 157 -4.32 -38.12 12.33
C TYR A 157 -5.03 -39.37 11.80
N LYS A 158 -5.48 -39.35 10.54
CA LYS A 158 -6.11 -40.53 9.89
C LYS A 158 -5.15 -41.72 9.84
N ALA A 159 -3.86 -41.48 9.61
CA ALA A 159 -2.84 -42.53 9.63
C ALA A 159 -2.68 -43.15 11.04
N MET A 160 -2.71 -42.33 12.10
CA MET A 160 -2.73 -42.83 13.48
C MET A 160 -3.98 -43.69 13.76
N VAL A 161 -5.16 -43.24 13.32
CA VAL A 161 -6.41 -44.02 13.47
C VAL A 161 -6.33 -45.34 12.70
N ALA A 162 -5.79 -45.35 11.48
CA ALA A 162 -5.58 -46.60 10.72
C ALA A 162 -4.61 -47.57 11.42
N GLN A 163 -3.56 -47.05 12.08
CA GLN A 163 -2.66 -47.88 12.89
C GLN A 163 -3.35 -48.48 14.11
N LEU A 164 -4.23 -47.72 14.77
CA LEU A 164 -5.05 -48.22 15.87
C LEU A 164 -6.06 -49.27 15.41
N GLU A 165 -6.66 -49.10 14.24
CA GLU A 165 -7.56 -50.10 13.65
C GLU A 165 -6.81 -51.41 13.36
N HIS A 166 -5.57 -51.33 12.88
CA HIS A 166 -4.72 -52.51 12.70
C HIS A 166 -4.46 -53.23 14.03
N GLN A 167 -4.16 -52.51 15.12
CA GLN A 167 -3.98 -53.10 16.45
C GLN A 167 -5.26 -53.73 17.00
N PHE A 168 -6.41 -53.13 16.69
CA PHE A 168 -7.73 -53.68 17.03
C PHE A 168 -7.98 -55.02 16.34
N ARG A 169 -7.69 -55.13 15.03
CA ARG A 169 -7.81 -56.39 14.28
C ARG A 169 -6.91 -57.50 14.80
N LEU A 170 -5.78 -57.16 15.43
CA LEU A 170 -4.88 -58.12 16.10
C LEU A 170 -5.38 -58.53 17.49
N GLY A 171 -6.48 -57.96 17.99
CA GLY A 171 -7.04 -58.24 19.32
C GLY A 171 -6.20 -57.69 20.47
N ARG A 172 -5.33 -56.70 20.21
CA ARG A 172 -4.37 -56.15 21.20
C ARG A 172 -4.79 -54.80 21.78
N LEU A 173 -5.93 -54.26 21.34
CA LEU A 173 -6.41 -52.94 21.74
C LEU A 173 -7.54 -53.08 22.76
N SER A 174 -7.36 -52.48 23.94
CA SER A 174 -8.43 -52.22 24.90
C SER A 174 -8.88 -50.76 24.80
N ILE A 175 -10.05 -50.44 25.37
CA ILE A 175 -10.58 -49.07 25.39
C ILE A 175 -9.63 -48.10 26.13
N GLN A 176 -8.94 -48.59 27.16
CA GLN A 176 -7.94 -47.82 27.91
C GLN A 176 -6.68 -47.58 27.07
N GLY A 177 -6.27 -48.58 26.28
CA GLY A 177 -5.17 -48.43 25.32
C GLY A 177 -5.50 -47.38 24.26
N LEU A 178 -6.73 -47.39 23.72
CA LEU A 178 -7.21 -46.39 22.78
C LEU A 178 -7.13 -44.98 23.38
N TRP A 179 -7.62 -44.79 24.61
CA TRP A 179 -7.52 -43.52 25.33
C TRP A 179 -6.07 -43.04 25.47
N PHE A 180 -5.15 -43.92 25.87
CA PHE A 180 -3.74 -43.61 26.03
C PHE A 180 -3.09 -43.14 24.72
N TYR A 181 -3.36 -43.80 23.60
CA TYR A 181 -2.82 -43.40 22.31
C TYR A 181 -3.42 -42.09 21.78
N CYS A 182 -4.67 -41.76 22.14
CA CYS A 182 -5.31 -40.50 21.74
C CYS A 182 -4.89 -39.29 22.58
N GLN A 183 -4.36 -39.49 23.79
CA GLN A 183 -4.01 -38.42 24.73
C GLN A 183 -3.06 -37.34 24.16
N PRO A 184 -1.99 -37.65 23.39
CA PRO A 184 -1.05 -36.63 22.88
C PRO A 184 -1.68 -35.69 21.84
N VAL A 185 -2.66 -36.18 21.09
CA VAL A 185 -3.28 -35.44 19.98
C VAL A 185 -4.40 -34.51 20.47
N MET A 186 -4.99 -34.82 21.61
CA MET A 186 -6.17 -34.12 22.13
C MET A 186 -5.94 -32.62 22.38
N PRO A 187 -4.89 -32.18 23.11
CA PRO A 187 -4.65 -30.74 23.34
C PRO A 187 -4.38 -29.98 22.04
N SER A 188 -3.64 -30.61 21.12
CA SER A 188 -3.29 -30.06 19.80
C SER A 188 -4.53 -29.82 18.93
N MET A 189 -5.42 -30.81 18.85
CA MET A 189 -6.68 -30.70 18.09
C MET A 189 -7.65 -29.70 18.72
N GLN A 190 -7.73 -29.65 20.05
CA GLN A 190 -8.56 -28.68 20.77
C GLN A 190 -8.07 -27.24 20.54
N ALA A 191 -6.75 -27.00 20.61
CA ALA A 191 -6.16 -25.70 20.33
C ALA A 191 -6.49 -25.22 18.90
N LEU A 192 -6.35 -26.10 17.91
CA LEU A 192 -6.73 -25.80 16.52
C LEU A 192 -8.23 -25.55 16.36
N THR A 193 -9.07 -26.29 17.08
CA THR A 193 -10.52 -26.09 17.05
C THR A 193 -10.90 -24.69 17.54
N ILE A 194 -10.26 -24.19 18.60
CA ILE A 194 -10.48 -22.83 19.10
C ILE A 194 -10.10 -21.79 18.04
N VAL A 195 -8.99 -21.98 17.32
CA VAL A 195 -8.59 -21.10 16.22
C VAL A 195 -9.62 -21.14 15.09
N VAL A 196 -10.02 -22.34 14.68
CA VAL A 196 -10.98 -22.57 13.60
C VAL A 196 -12.33 -21.94 13.92
N GLN A 197 -12.84 -22.10 15.14
CA GLN A 197 -14.08 -21.48 15.59
C GLN A 197 -14.00 -19.95 15.62
N LYS A 198 -12.89 -19.39 16.11
CA LYS A 198 -12.67 -17.94 16.06
C LYS A 198 -12.56 -17.43 14.63
N ALA A 199 -11.99 -18.22 13.72
CA ALA A 199 -11.87 -17.88 12.30
C ALA A 199 -13.19 -18.02 11.52
N SER A 200 -14.05 -18.98 11.87
CA SER A 200 -15.39 -19.12 11.30
C SER A 200 -16.33 -18.01 11.78
N ALA A 201 -16.36 -17.74 13.08
CA ALA A 201 -17.26 -16.75 13.67
C ALA A 201 -17.06 -15.32 13.11
N ASN A 202 -15.81 -14.92 12.87
CA ASN A 202 -15.48 -13.58 12.42
C ASN A 202 -15.27 -13.46 10.90
N ASN A 203 -15.35 -14.56 10.15
CA ASN A 203 -15.05 -14.60 8.71
C ASN A 203 -13.76 -13.88 8.32
N PHE A 204 -12.68 -14.15 9.06
CA PHE A 204 -11.39 -13.53 8.80
C PHE A 204 -10.82 -13.95 7.44
N LEU A 205 -10.25 -12.97 6.73
CA LEU A 205 -9.56 -13.14 5.45
C LEU A 205 -8.09 -12.72 5.62
N GLY A 206 -7.19 -13.31 4.83
CA GLY A 206 -5.79 -12.90 4.74
C GLY A 206 -5.04 -12.79 6.08
N SER A 207 -4.50 -11.60 6.33
CA SER A 207 -3.63 -11.28 7.46
C SER A 207 -4.28 -11.39 8.84
N SER A 208 -5.61 -11.24 8.94
CA SER A 208 -6.33 -11.41 10.20
C SER A 208 -6.21 -12.83 10.74
N VAL A 209 -6.14 -13.83 9.85
CA VAL A 209 -5.96 -15.24 10.21
C VAL A 209 -4.54 -15.50 10.73
N LEU A 210 -3.53 -14.87 10.12
CA LEU A 210 -2.15 -14.93 10.62
C LEU A 210 -2.03 -14.31 12.02
N ASN A 211 -2.67 -13.14 12.22
CA ASN A 211 -2.70 -12.49 13.53
C ASN A 211 -3.41 -13.34 14.58
N LEU A 212 -4.50 -14.02 14.21
CA LEU A 212 -5.20 -14.94 15.09
C LEU A 212 -4.30 -16.14 15.47
N LEU A 213 -3.68 -16.80 14.49
CA LEU A 213 -2.77 -17.93 14.72
C LEU A 213 -1.62 -17.53 15.63
N GLN A 214 -1.00 -16.38 15.38
CA GLN A 214 0.12 -15.92 16.19
C GLN A 214 -0.30 -15.45 17.59
N SER A 215 -1.47 -14.83 17.74
CA SER A 215 -2.03 -14.49 19.05
C SER A 215 -2.33 -15.76 19.88
N GLN A 216 -2.83 -16.81 19.24
CA GLN A 216 -3.09 -18.08 19.89
C GLN A 216 -1.81 -18.83 20.23
N ALA A 217 -0.79 -18.80 19.35
CA ALA A 217 0.52 -19.37 19.62
C ALA A 217 1.17 -18.70 20.85
N LYS A 218 1.04 -17.38 20.99
CA LYS A 218 1.49 -16.63 22.18
C LYS A 218 0.69 -17.00 23.44
N ALA A 219 -0.63 -17.12 23.33
CA ALA A 219 -1.49 -17.49 24.45
C ALA A 219 -1.23 -18.91 24.98
N MET A 220 -0.84 -19.83 24.08
CA MET A 220 -0.57 -21.25 24.40
C MET A 220 0.92 -21.57 24.52
N ALA A 221 1.76 -20.57 24.84
CA ALA A 221 3.21 -20.73 24.94
C ALA A 221 3.69 -21.72 26.02
N GLY A 222 2.80 -22.14 26.94
CA GLY A 222 3.12 -23.12 27.98
C GLY A 222 3.33 -24.55 27.46
N ASP A 223 2.62 -24.94 26.39
CA ASP A 223 2.71 -26.28 25.81
C ASP A 223 3.57 -26.28 24.55
N ASN A 224 4.78 -26.85 24.65
CA ASN A 224 5.75 -26.85 23.55
C ASN A 224 5.23 -27.56 22.28
N ALA A 225 4.49 -28.66 22.44
CA ALA A 225 3.91 -29.41 21.33
C ALA A 225 2.88 -28.57 20.56
N VAL A 226 1.93 -27.95 21.28
CA VAL A 226 0.89 -27.10 20.71
C VAL A 226 1.49 -25.86 20.06
N ARG A 227 2.48 -25.22 20.72
CA ARG A 227 3.20 -24.08 20.16
C ARG A 227 3.89 -24.43 18.85
N SER A 228 4.66 -25.53 18.82
CA SER A 228 5.34 -25.98 17.60
C SER A 228 4.38 -26.30 16.45
N LEU A 229 3.17 -26.80 16.78
CA LEU A 229 2.13 -27.07 15.80
C LEU A 229 1.54 -25.76 15.24
N LEU A 230 1.21 -24.81 16.10
CA LEU A 230 0.68 -23.50 15.70
C LEU A 230 1.72 -22.70 14.91
N GLU A 231 3.01 -22.80 15.25
CA GLU A 231 4.11 -22.21 14.48
C GLU A 231 4.19 -22.82 13.07
N LYS A 232 4.15 -24.15 12.95
CA LYS A 232 4.09 -24.83 11.65
C LYS A 232 2.88 -24.40 10.82
N MET A 233 1.71 -24.29 11.45
CA MET A 233 0.50 -23.81 10.76
C MET A 233 0.62 -22.35 10.32
N THR A 234 1.29 -21.52 11.14
CA THR A 234 1.57 -20.11 10.81
C THR A 234 2.54 -20.01 9.64
N GLU A 235 3.58 -20.84 9.59
CA GLU A 235 4.53 -20.93 8.48
C GLU A 235 3.84 -21.37 7.18
N CYS A 236 2.98 -22.41 7.23
CA CYS A 236 2.21 -22.83 6.06
C CYS A 236 1.31 -21.70 5.53
N ALA A 237 0.61 -21.00 6.42
CA ALA A 237 -0.28 -19.90 6.05
C ALA A 237 0.48 -18.66 5.56
N SER A 238 1.63 -18.35 6.17
CA SER A 238 2.43 -17.17 5.84
C SER A 238 3.17 -17.32 4.51
N ASN A 239 3.50 -18.54 4.07
CA ASN A 239 4.16 -18.77 2.78
C ASN A 239 3.41 -18.14 1.59
N ALA A 240 2.08 -18.25 1.55
CA ALA A 240 1.28 -17.63 0.49
C ALA A 240 1.37 -16.09 0.54
N TYR A 241 1.35 -15.52 1.75
CA TYR A 241 1.46 -14.08 1.95
C TYR A 241 2.87 -13.53 1.64
N LEU A 242 3.89 -14.27 2.06
CA LEU A 242 5.29 -13.93 1.82
C LEU A 242 5.64 -14.03 0.34
N GLY A 243 5.06 -14.96 -0.42
CA GLY A 243 5.23 -15.00 -1.88
C GLY A 243 4.73 -13.73 -2.58
N ILE A 244 3.65 -13.12 -2.09
CA ILE A 244 3.17 -11.81 -2.58
C ILE A 244 4.17 -10.71 -2.17
N LEU A 245 4.64 -10.75 -0.92
CA LEU A 245 5.62 -9.80 -0.41
C LEU A 245 6.96 -9.86 -1.17
N GLU A 246 7.46 -11.06 -1.50
CA GLU A 246 8.71 -11.25 -2.27
C GLU A 246 8.60 -10.55 -3.62
N ARG A 247 7.50 -10.76 -4.36
CA ARG A 247 7.28 -10.07 -5.65
C ARG A 247 7.20 -8.55 -5.49
N TRP A 248 6.58 -8.06 -4.43
CA TRP A 248 6.54 -6.63 -4.16
C TRP A 248 7.91 -6.04 -3.82
N VAL A 249 8.71 -6.73 -3.00
CA VAL A 249 10.01 -6.24 -2.53
C VAL A 249 11.11 -6.38 -3.58
N TYR A 250 11.11 -7.44 -4.38
CA TYR A 250 12.15 -7.70 -5.39
C TYR A 250 11.78 -7.18 -6.78
N GLU A 251 10.49 -7.22 -7.15
CA GLU A 251 10.03 -6.84 -8.49
C GLU A 251 9.19 -5.55 -8.48
N GLY A 252 8.56 -5.18 -7.37
CA GLY A 252 7.63 -4.03 -7.31
C GLY A 252 6.27 -4.31 -7.97
N VAL A 253 5.85 -5.58 -8.07
CA VAL A 253 4.54 -5.97 -8.64
C VAL A 253 3.64 -6.52 -7.55
N ILE A 254 2.37 -6.11 -7.56
CA ILE A 254 1.32 -6.66 -6.71
C ILE A 254 0.47 -7.61 -7.55
N GLU A 255 0.72 -8.92 -7.42
CA GLU A 255 -0.17 -9.95 -7.94
C GLU A 255 -1.08 -10.46 -6.83
N ASP A 256 -2.15 -9.72 -6.57
CA ASP A 256 -3.15 -10.06 -5.55
C ASP A 256 -4.56 -10.12 -6.15
N PRO A 257 -5.02 -11.32 -6.56
CA PRO A 257 -6.37 -11.51 -7.11
C PRO A 257 -7.49 -11.25 -6.10
N TYR A 258 -7.23 -11.43 -4.80
CA TYR A 258 -8.25 -11.43 -3.74
C TYR A 258 -8.22 -10.16 -2.87
N GLY A 259 -7.20 -9.33 -3.00
CA GLY A 259 -7.06 -8.10 -2.23
C GLY A 259 -6.65 -8.31 -0.77
N GLU A 260 -5.99 -9.43 -0.45
CA GLU A 260 -5.52 -9.80 0.89
C GLU A 260 -4.25 -9.06 1.34
N PHE A 261 -3.49 -8.51 0.40
CA PHE A 261 -2.24 -7.82 0.70
C PHE A 261 -2.51 -6.48 1.39
N PHE A 262 -1.66 -6.13 2.35
CA PHE A 262 -1.84 -4.92 3.16
C PHE A 262 -1.56 -3.63 2.38
N ILE A 263 -0.98 -3.70 1.19
CA ILE A 263 -0.80 -2.56 0.28
C ILE A 263 -1.92 -2.60 -0.76
N ALA A 264 -2.78 -1.58 -0.75
CA ALA A 264 -3.78 -1.36 -1.79
C ALA A 264 -3.17 -0.59 -2.96
N GLU A 265 -3.39 -1.05 -4.19
CA GLU A 265 -3.17 -0.25 -5.39
C GLU A 265 -4.47 0.41 -5.85
N ASN A 266 -4.47 1.73 -5.91
CA ASN A 266 -5.55 2.50 -6.54
C ASN A 266 -5.36 2.50 -8.06
N LYS A 267 -5.88 1.46 -8.73
CA LYS A 267 -5.83 1.29 -10.20
C LYS A 267 -6.53 2.40 -11.00
N SER A 268 -7.28 3.28 -10.36
CA SER A 268 -7.91 4.44 -11.01
C SER A 268 -6.92 5.55 -11.40
N LEU A 269 -5.69 5.52 -10.88
CA LEU A 269 -4.65 6.51 -11.14
C LEU A 269 -3.67 6.02 -12.21
N HIS A 270 -4.08 6.04 -13.48
CA HIS A 270 -3.19 5.76 -14.61
C HIS A 270 -2.53 7.04 -15.17
N LYS A 271 -1.31 6.89 -15.69
CA LYS A 271 -0.45 7.96 -16.26
C LYS A 271 -1.15 8.85 -17.30
N GLU A 272 -2.17 8.35 -17.98
CA GLU A 272 -2.78 8.99 -19.15
C GLU A 272 -3.94 9.95 -18.83
N SER A 273 -4.46 9.94 -17.60
CA SER A 273 -5.53 10.86 -17.14
C SER A 273 -5.00 12.08 -16.39
N LEU A 274 -3.68 12.25 -16.32
CA LEU A 274 -3.00 13.19 -15.42
C LEU A 274 -2.82 14.56 -16.06
N THR A 275 -3.71 15.49 -15.72
CA THR A 275 -3.34 16.92 -15.67
C THR A 275 -2.29 17.13 -14.57
N GLU A 276 -1.33 18.00 -14.84
CA GLU A 276 -0.02 18.28 -14.20
C GLU A 276 0.03 18.46 -12.64
N ASP A 277 -1.10 18.32 -11.93
CA ASP A 277 -1.25 18.58 -10.49
C ASP A 277 -1.42 17.31 -9.65
N TYR A 278 -1.56 16.17 -10.31
CA TYR A 278 -1.82 14.88 -9.65
C TYR A 278 -0.56 14.04 -9.39
N ASP A 279 0.64 14.41 -9.83
CA ASP A 279 1.87 13.59 -9.67
C ASP A 279 2.33 13.42 -8.21
N ALA A 280 2.18 14.46 -7.39
CA ALA A 280 2.46 14.36 -5.96
C ALA A 280 1.35 13.58 -5.21
N LYS A 281 0.10 13.65 -5.70
CA LYS A 281 -0.99 12.79 -5.21
C LYS A 281 -0.76 11.36 -5.64
N TYR A 282 -0.24 11.12 -6.83
CA TYR A 282 0.10 9.80 -7.35
C TYR A 282 1.15 9.11 -6.48
N TRP A 283 2.25 9.78 -6.15
CA TRP A 283 3.26 9.25 -5.22
C TRP A 283 2.70 8.89 -3.82
N ARG A 284 1.75 9.69 -3.32
CA ARG A 284 1.15 9.51 -1.99
C ARG A 284 -0.02 8.54 -1.94
N GLN A 285 -0.91 8.59 -2.92
CA GLN A 285 -2.24 7.97 -2.91
C GLN A 285 -2.33 6.73 -3.78
N ARG A 286 -1.38 6.47 -4.70
CA ARG A 286 -1.43 5.25 -5.54
C ARG A 286 -1.29 3.98 -4.71
N TYR A 287 -0.38 3.99 -3.74
CA TYR A 287 -0.22 2.89 -2.79
C TYR A 287 -0.50 3.37 -1.36
N SER A 288 -1.52 2.78 -0.75
CA SER A 288 -1.92 3.04 0.63
C SER A 288 -1.91 1.76 1.46
N LEU A 289 -1.64 1.90 2.76
CA LEU A 289 -1.75 0.80 3.72
C LEU A 289 -3.23 0.55 4.03
N LYS A 290 -3.68 -0.70 3.94
CA LYS A 290 -4.99 -1.17 4.41
C LYS A 290 -4.94 -1.53 5.89
N GLU A 291 -6.12 -1.57 6.52
CA GLU A 291 -6.31 -2.18 7.83
C GLU A 291 -6.12 -3.71 7.72
N GLY A 292 -5.30 -4.29 8.60
CA GLY A 292 -4.94 -5.71 8.54
C GLY A 292 -3.47 -5.95 8.23
N ILE A 293 -2.55 -5.30 8.96
CA ILE A 293 -1.12 -5.59 8.86
C ILE A 293 -0.84 -6.80 9.79
N PRO A 294 -0.08 -7.81 9.34
CA PRO A 294 0.41 -8.84 10.25
C PRO A 294 1.27 -8.21 11.34
N SER A 295 1.05 -8.57 12.60
CA SER A 295 1.73 -7.98 13.76
C SER A 295 3.27 -8.07 13.68
N PHE A 296 3.81 -9.03 12.93
CA PHE A 296 5.24 -9.17 12.68
C PHE A 296 5.81 -8.15 11.66
N LEU A 297 4.97 -7.56 10.80
CA LEU A 297 5.37 -6.58 9.77
C LEU A 297 5.02 -5.13 10.12
N GLU A 298 4.29 -4.89 11.21
CA GLU A 298 3.78 -3.55 11.55
C GLU A 298 4.89 -2.50 11.60
N ASN A 299 6.02 -2.83 12.21
CA ASN A 299 7.19 -1.95 12.36
C ASN A 299 7.89 -1.59 11.03
N ILE A 300 7.71 -2.40 9.97
CA ILE A 300 8.48 -2.31 8.72
C ILE A 300 7.55 -2.03 7.54
N SER A 301 6.24 -2.02 7.78
CA SER A 301 5.20 -1.75 6.79
C SER A 301 5.48 -0.49 5.96
N GLY A 302 5.98 0.58 6.61
CA GLY A 302 6.42 1.81 5.94
C GLY A 302 7.61 1.60 4.99
N ILE A 303 8.62 0.82 5.42
CA ILE A 303 9.81 0.52 4.61
C ILE A 303 9.42 -0.35 3.41
N ILE A 304 8.59 -1.38 3.61
CA ILE A 304 8.12 -2.25 2.53
C ILE A 304 7.34 -1.43 1.49
N LEU A 305 6.50 -0.50 1.95
CA LEU A 305 5.75 0.39 1.07
C LEU A 305 6.69 1.27 0.23
N THR A 306 7.69 1.90 0.84
CA THR A 306 8.63 2.77 0.12
C THR A 306 9.53 1.97 -0.82
N THR A 307 10.00 0.78 -0.45
CA THR A 307 10.79 -0.11 -1.33
C THR A 307 10.05 -0.39 -2.64
N GLY A 308 8.80 -0.86 -2.56
CA GLY A 308 8.05 -1.15 -3.78
C GLY A 308 7.61 0.09 -4.55
N LYS A 309 7.39 1.23 -3.88
CA LYS A 309 7.21 2.53 -4.56
C LYS A 309 8.43 2.92 -5.39
N TYR A 310 9.64 2.74 -4.85
CA TYR A 310 10.88 3.02 -5.57
C TYR A 310 11.00 2.13 -6.82
N LEU A 311 10.79 0.82 -6.68
CA LEU A 311 10.86 -0.12 -7.81
C LEU A 311 9.79 0.14 -8.87
N ASN A 312 8.57 0.50 -8.46
CA ASN A 312 7.50 0.83 -9.41
C ASN A 312 7.83 2.08 -10.24
N VAL A 313 8.44 3.11 -9.62
CA VAL A 313 8.93 4.28 -10.37
C VAL A 313 10.05 3.90 -11.34
N MET A 314 10.98 3.03 -10.95
CA MET A 314 12.02 2.56 -11.87
C MET A 314 11.43 1.81 -13.07
N ARG A 315 10.45 0.94 -12.82
CA ARG A 315 9.74 0.17 -13.86
C ARG A 315 9.01 1.07 -14.83
N GLU A 316 8.32 2.08 -14.31
CA GLU A 316 7.63 3.08 -15.13
C GLU A 316 8.59 3.94 -15.98
N CYS A 317 9.88 3.99 -15.63
CA CYS A 317 10.97 4.60 -16.41
C CYS A 317 11.53 3.66 -17.48
N GLY A 318 10.95 2.47 -17.67
CA GLY A 318 11.47 1.44 -18.57
C GLY A 318 12.72 0.72 -18.05
N HIS A 319 13.09 0.91 -16.78
CA HIS A 319 14.22 0.24 -16.15
C HIS A 319 13.73 -0.90 -15.27
N ASN A 320 13.75 -2.13 -15.80
CA ASN A 320 13.44 -3.32 -15.02
C ASN A 320 14.68 -3.75 -14.25
N VAL A 321 14.94 -3.09 -13.12
CA VAL A 321 15.95 -3.56 -12.17
C VAL A 321 15.28 -4.54 -11.22
N GLN A 322 15.71 -5.80 -11.28
CA GLN A 322 15.41 -6.77 -10.25
C GLN A 322 16.49 -6.63 -9.18
N VAL A 323 16.07 -6.46 -7.93
CA VAL A 323 17.00 -6.54 -6.81
C VAL A 323 17.67 -7.92 -6.88
N PRO A 324 19.02 -8.03 -6.87
CA PRO A 324 19.68 -9.32 -6.99
C PRO A 324 19.23 -10.19 -5.82
N ALA A 325 18.39 -11.17 -6.13
CA ALA A 325 17.98 -12.18 -5.17
C ALA A 325 19.22 -13.00 -4.86
N SER A 326 19.79 -12.82 -3.67
CA SER A 326 20.76 -13.78 -3.18
C SER A 326 20.04 -15.14 -3.13
N GLU A 327 20.56 -16.13 -3.86
CA GLU A 327 19.90 -17.42 -4.17
C GLU A 327 19.51 -18.27 -2.93
N ASN A 328 19.77 -17.80 -1.70
CA ASN A 328 19.47 -18.46 -0.43
C ASN A 328 18.37 -17.77 0.41
N SER A 329 17.68 -16.76 -0.13
CA SER A 329 16.79 -15.85 0.61
C SER A 329 15.29 -16.02 0.27
N LYS A 330 14.77 -17.24 0.29
CA LYS A 330 13.31 -17.37 0.40
C LYS A 330 12.93 -16.84 1.78
N LEU A 331 12.01 -15.87 1.86
CA LEU A 331 11.43 -15.37 3.11
C LEU A 331 10.71 -16.49 3.90
N THR A 332 10.60 -17.69 3.32
CA THR A 332 9.91 -18.88 3.83
C THR A 332 10.49 -19.50 5.10
N SER A 333 11.63 -19.04 5.62
CA SER A 333 12.20 -19.54 6.88
C SER A 333 11.74 -18.68 8.07
N PHE A 334 10.62 -19.04 8.68
CA PHE A 334 10.10 -18.43 9.92
C PHE A 334 10.98 -18.69 11.16
N GLY A 335 12.08 -19.46 11.02
CA GLY A 335 12.94 -19.91 12.12
C GLY A 335 13.93 -18.88 12.67
N SER A 336 14.08 -17.72 12.04
CA SER A 336 14.92 -16.63 12.55
C SER A 336 14.23 -15.29 12.38
N ASP A 337 13.70 -14.77 13.49
CA ASP A 337 12.95 -13.50 13.59
C ASP A 337 13.68 -12.26 13.02
N HIS A 338 14.94 -12.41 12.62
CA HIS A 338 15.79 -11.33 12.11
C HIS A 338 16.21 -11.48 10.64
N HIS A 339 16.13 -12.66 10.01
CA HIS A 339 16.66 -12.81 8.65
C HIS A 339 15.80 -12.09 7.61
N TYR A 340 14.47 -12.22 7.71
CA TYR A 340 13.56 -11.48 6.82
C TYR A 340 13.70 -9.97 6.97
N LEU A 341 14.02 -9.47 8.17
CA LEU A 341 14.26 -8.05 8.43
C LEU A 341 15.48 -7.53 7.68
N GLU A 342 16.57 -8.28 7.73
CA GLU A 342 17.82 -7.94 7.05
C GLU A 342 17.64 -7.96 5.53
N CYS A 343 16.95 -8.97 4.99
CA CYS A 343 16.62 -9.05 3.57
C CYS A 343 15.79 -7.84 3.10
N ILE A 344 14.76 -7.45 3.85
CA ILE A 344 13.91 -6.30 3.49
C ILE A 344 14.71 -4.98 3.56
N LYS A 345 15.56 -4.82 4.58
CA LYS A 345 16.42 -3.63 4.70
C LYS A 345 17.45 -3.55 3.58
N ALA A 346 18.08 -4.67 3.22
CA ALA A 346 19.02 -4.73 2.10
C ALA A 346 18.32 -4.40 0.77
N ALA A 347 17.11 -4.92 0.55
CA ALA A 347 16.30 -4.60 -0.63
C ALA A 347 15.91 -3.11 -0.67
N TYR A 348 15.55 -2.52 0.47
CA TYR A 348 15.27 -1.09 0.59
C TYR A 348 16.49 -0.22 0.25
N GLU A 349 17.66 -0.52 0.83
CA GLU A 349 18.90 0.20 0.55
C GLU A 349 19.30 0.09 -0.92
N PHE A 350 19.15 -1.10 -1.51
CA PHE A 350 19.42 -1.31 -2.93
C PHE A 350 18.47 -0.50 -3.83
N ALA A 351 17.15 -0.61 -3.60
CA ALA A 351 16.15 0.11 -4.39
C ALA A 351 16.31 1.63 -4.26
N GLY A 352 16.61 2.13 -3.06
CA GLY A 352 16.87 3.54 -2.81
C GLY A 352 18.11 4.05 -3.55
N ASN A 353 19.22 3.32 -3.49
CA ASN A 353 20.46 3.70 -4.18
C ASN A 353 20.31 3.67 -5.70
N GLU A 354 19.69 2.63 -6.27
CA GLU A 354 19.49 2.52 -7.71
C GLU A 354 18.58 3.61 -8.26
N LEU A 355 17.46 3.91 -7.59
CA LEU A 355 16.57 5.00 -8.01
C LEU A 355 17.29 6.37 -7.89
N LEU A 356 18.06 6.58 -6.83
CA LEU A 356 18.86 7.80 -6.67
C LEU A 356 19.91 7.96 -7.78
N ASN A 357 20.63 6.88 -8.12
CA ASN A 357 21.59 6.87 -9.22
C ASN A 357 20.91 7.15 -10.56
N LEU A 358 19.74 6.57 -10.80
CA LEU A 358 18.95 6.82 -12.01
C LEU A 358 18.52 8.29 -12.11
N ILE A 359 18.08 8.92 -11.01
CA ILE A 359 17.70 10.33 -11.00
C ILE A 359 18.92 11.26 -11.15
N LYS A 360 20.04 10.93 -10.49
CA LYS A 360 21.27 11.75 -10.53
C LYS A 360 22.00 11.64 -11.86
N GLU A 361 22.18 10.44 -12.40
CA GLU A 361 22.99 10.19 -13.60
C GLU A 361 22.18 10.33 -14.89
N LYS A 362 21.03 9.64 -15.01
CA LYS A 362 20.28 9.59 -16.27
C LYS A 362 19.41 10.82 -16.51
N TYR A 363 18.81 11.36 -15.46
CA TYR A 363 17.91 12.50 -15.55
C TYR A 363 18.56 13.84 -15.17
N ASP A 364 19.84 13.82 -14.81
CA ASP A 364 20.65 14.98 -14.37
C ASP A 364 19.85 15.99 -13.53
N LEU A 365 19.38 15.53 -12.36
CA LEU A 365 18.66 16.38 -11.41
C LEU A 365 19.45 17.65 -11.07
N MET A 366 20.78 17.54 -11.00
CA MET A 366 21.65 18.67 -10.65
C MET A 366 21.73 19.71 -11.75
N GLY A 367 21.81 19.28 -13.01
CA GLY A 367 21.67 20.15 -14.17
C GLY A 367 20.35 20.90 -14.14
N LYS A 368 19.23 20.20 -13.97
CA LYS A 368 17.89 20.83 -13.97
C LYS A 368 17.65 21.76 -12.79
N LEU A 369 18.09 21.40 -11.59
CA LEU A 369 18.04 22.31 -10.45
C LEU A 369 18.88 23.57 -10.73
N ARG A 370 20.05 23.42 -11.36
CA ARG A 370 20.89 24.56 -11.74
C ARG A 370 20.20 25.43 -12.80
N SER A 371 19.50 24.85 -13.77
CA SER A 371 18.68 25.58 -14.74
C SER A 371 17.54 26.35 -14.04
N ILE A 372 16.84 25.71 -13.10
CA ILE A 372 15.82 26.37 -12.26
C ILE A 372 16.42 27.58 -11.54
N LYS A 373 17.62 27.46 -10.98
CA LYS A 373 18.35 28.60 -10.41
C LYS A 373 18.66 29.66 -11.46
N HIS A 374 19.17 29.29 -12.63
CA HIS A 374 19.53 30.25 -13.68
C HIS A 374 18.33 31.07 -14.17
N TYR A 375 17.17 30.45 -14.34
CA TYR A 375 16.00 31.09 -14.94
C TYR A 375 15.02 31.69 -13.92
N LEU A 376 14.64 30.93 -12.88
CA LEU A 376 13.64 31.40 -11.89
C LEU A 376 14.25 32.30 -10.82
N LEU A 377 15.52 32.08 -10.46
CA LEU A 377 16.24 32.90 -9.47
C LEU A 377 17.12 34.00 -10.10
N LEU A 378 17.16 34.09 -11.42
CA LEU A 378 17.82 35.15 -12.20
C LEU A 378 19.35 35.25 -12.02
N ASP A 379 20.03 34.12 -11.82
CA ASP A 379 21.49 34.06 -11.81
C ASP A 379 22.08 34.45 -13.20
N GLN A 380 21.42 34.02 -14.30
CA GLN A 380 21.77 34.44 -15.66
C GLN A 380 20.76 35.47 -16.20
N GLY A 381 20.72 36.67 -15.61
CA GLY A 381 19.72 37.68 -15.94
C GLY A 381 19.77 38.32 -17.34
N ASP A 382 20.78 38.02 -18.18
CA ASP A 382 20.95 38.64 -19.51
C ASP A 382 19.79 38.34 -20.48
N PHE A 383 19.28 37.10 -20.47
CA PHE A 383 18.12 36.74 -21.30
C PHE A 383 16.89 37.56 -20.93
N LEU A 384 16.69 37.83 -19.63
CA LEU A 384 15.52 38.57 -19.16
C LEU A 384 15.54 40.02 -19.62
N VAL A 385 16.73 40.64 -19.63
CA VAL A 385 16.94 41.99 -20.12
C VAL A 385 16.56 42.08 -21.60
N HIS A 386 17.03 41.12 -22.40
CA HIS A 386 16.71 41.07 -23.83
C HIS A 386 15.22 40.78 -24.07
N PHE A 387 14.64 39.84 -23.33
CA PHE A 387 13.22 39.51 -23.37
C PHE A 387 12.34 40.73 -23.04
N MET A 388 12.64 41.48 -21.98
CA MET A 388 11.86 42.68 -21.61
C MET A 388 11.89 43.77 -22.68
N ASP A 389 12.92 43.83 -23.53
CA ASP A 389 12.96 44.77 -24.64
C ASP A 389 12.10 44.31 -25.81
N ILE A 390 12.22 43.04 -26.18
CA ILE A 390 11.48 42.48 -27.31
C ILE A 390 9.98 42.38 -26.98
N ALA A 391 9.64 41.95 -25.77
CA ALA A 391 8.27 41.74 -25.33
C ALA A 391 7.59 43.01 -24.79
N ARG A 392 8.26 44.17 -24.82
CA ARG A 392 7.73 45.42 -24.23
C ARG A 392 6.33 45.78 -24.75
N GLU A 393 6.12 45.68 -26.06
CA GLU A 393 4.85 46.06 -26.69
C GLU A 393 3.71 45.09 -26.33
N GLU A 394 4.01 43.81 -26.12
CA GLU A 394 3.02 42.80 -25.72
C GLU A 394 2.74 42.86 -24.21
N LEU A 395 3.77 43.07 -23.39
CA LEU A 395 3.65 43.15 -21.93
C LEU A 395 2.90 44.41 -21.46
N MET A 396 2.84 45.47 -22.27
CA MET A 396 2.08 46.69 -21.99
C MET A 396 0.59 46.58 -22.32
N LYS A 397 0.17 45.51 -23.02
CA LYS A 397 -1.25 45.25 -23.30
C LYS A 397 -1.99 44.77 -22.06
N LYS A 398 -3.32 44.83 -22.11
CA LYS A 398 -4.21 44.28 -21.08
C LYS A 398 -4.29 42.77 -21.22
N LEU A 399 -4.61 42.09 -20.12
CA LEU A 399 -4.74 40.63 -20.00
C LEU A 399 -5.45 39.93 -21.17
N ASP A 400 -6.54 40.50 -21.67
CA ASP A 400 -7.37 39.88 -22.71
C ASP A 400 -6.75 39.94 -24.12
N ASP A 401 -5.84 40.89 -24.36
CA ASP A 401 -5.20 41.12 -25.67
C ASP A 401 -3.82 40.44 -25.79
N ILE A 402 -3.36 39.74 -24.74
CA ILE A 402 -2.04 39.10 -24.71
C ILE A 402 -2.10 37.71 -25.34
N ALA A 403 -1.36 37.54 -26.44
CA ALA A 403 -1.16 36.22 -27.05
C ALA A 403 -0.01 35.46 -26.35
N VAL A 404 -0.33 34.40 -25.60
CA VAL A 404 0.65 33.56 -24.89
C VAL A 404 1.64 32.90 -25.86
N GLU A 405 1.16 32.43 -27.02
CA GLU A 405 2.00 31.85 -28.07
C GLU A 405 3.04 32.85 -28.61
N LYS A 406 2.63 34.11 -28.76
CA LYS A 406 3.55 35.17 -29.16
C LYS A 406 4.59 35.42 -28.08
N LEU A 407 4.21 35.50 -26.81
CA LEU A 407 5.16 35.64 -25.70
C LEU A 407 6.15 34.47 -25.63
N GLN A 408 5.69 33.23 -25.82
CA GLN A 408 6.56 32.06 -25.88
C GLN A 408 7.59 32.20 -27.01
N SER A 409 7.15 32.56 -28.23
CA SER A 409 8.07 32.74 -29.35
C SER A 409 9.12 33.84 -29.11
N LEU A 410 8.73 34.92 -28.41
CA LEU A 410 9.66 35.99 -28.02
C LEU A 410 10.63 35.56 -26.91
N LEU A 411 10.17 34.73 -25.97
CA LEU A 411 11.04 34.12 -24.96
C LEU A 411 12.06 33.18 -25.61
N ASP A 412 11.61 32.31 -26.50
CA ASP A 412 12.49 31.36 -27.20
C ASP A 412 13.54 32.09 -28.03
N LEU A 413 13.16 33.19 -28.68
CA LEU A 413 14.11 34.08 -29.35
C LEU A 413 15.13 34.66 -28.36
N ALA A 414 14.67 35.19 -27.22
CA ALA A 414 15.56 35.79 -26.23
C ALA A 414 16.55 34.77 -25.62
N LEU A 415 16.09 33.54 -25.37
CA LEU A 415 16.92 32.44 -24.85
C LEU A 415 17.99 32.02 -25.87
N ARG A 416 17.63 31.89 -27.15
CA ARG A 416 18.57 31.49 -28.22
C ARG A 416 19.64 32.55 -28.52
N THR A 417 19.31 33.83 -28.32
CA THR A 417 20.21 34.94 -28.66
C THR A 417 21.23 35.24 -27.55
N THR A 418 21.01 34.72 -26.35
CA THR A 418 21.83 35.00 -25.16
C THR A 418 22.64 33.79 -24.71
N ALA A 419 23.52 33.98 -23.72
CA ALA A 419 24.34 32.91 -23.14
C ALA A 419 23.51 31.75 -22.54
N ALA A 420 22.20 31.96 -22.34
CA ALA A 420 21.23 30.94 -21.94
C ALA A 420 21.10 29.79 -22.95
N ALA A 421 21.49 29.98 -24.22
CA ALA A 421 21.52 28.92 -25.23
C ALA A 421 22.54 27.80 -24.95
N ALA A 422 23.50 28.05 -24.04
CA ALA A 422 24.49 27.05 -23.65
C ALA A 422 23.91 25.97 -22.70
N ASP A 423 22.76 26.22 -22.07
CA ASP A 423 22.10 25.26 -21.18
C ASP A 423 21.23 24.29 -22.00
N PRO A 424 21.45 22.97 -21.94
CA PRO A 424 20.60 21.98 -22.61
C PRO A 424 19.13 22.02 -22.19
N CYS A 425 18.83 22.53 -20.98
CA CYS A 425 17.49 22.49 -20.39
C CYS A 425 16.67 23.78 -20.62
N HIS A 426 17.13 24.68 -21.51
CA HIS A 426 16.43 25.94 -21.79
C HIS A 426 15.07 25.72 -22.50
N GLU A 427 14.87 24.59 -23.18
CA GLU A 427 13.65 24.26 -23.92
C GLU A 427 12.46 23.90 -22.99
N ASP A 428 12.72 23.57 -21.73
CA ASP A 428 11.68 23.24 -20.75
C ASP A 428 10.98 24.49 -20.16
N LEU A 429 11.44 25.69 -20.52
CA LEU A 429 10.84 26.95 -20.08
C LEU A 429 9.60 27.31 -20.90
N THR A 430 8.51 27.60 -20.21
CA THR A 430 7.28 28.06 -20.83
C THR A 430 6.78 29.35 -20.19
N CYS A 431 6.17 30.21 -20.99
CA CYS A 431 5.50 31.42 -20.53
C CYS A 431 4.13 31.06 -19.97
N CYS A 432 3.87 31.52 -18.75
CA CYS A 432 2.54 31.50 -18.16
C CYS A 432 2.07 32.94 -17.90
N VAL A 433 0.78 33.17 -18.17
CA VAL A 433 0.11 34.42 -17.80
C VAL A 433 -0.87 34.07 -16.70
N GLU A 434 -0.52 34.43 -15.47
CA GLU A 434 -1.32 34.12 -14.30
C GLU A 434 -2.41 35.19 -14.11
N ARG A 435 -3.68 34.78 -14.04
CA ARG A 435 -4.83 35.70 -13.89
C ARG A 435 -4.94 36.31 -12.48
N SER A 436 -4.12 35.87 -11.54
CA SER A 436 -4.11 36.32 -10.14
C SER A 436 -2.95 37.30 -9.91
N THR A 437 -3.21 38.38 -9.17
CA THR A 437 -2.16 39.26 -8.66
C THR A 437 -1.35 38.53 -7.57
N LEU A 438 -0.11 38.95 -7.32
CA LEU A 438 0.76 38.39 -6.29
C LEU A 438 0.04 38.22 -4.93
N ARG A 439 -0.80 39.17 -4.54
CA ARG A 439 -1.57 39.13 -3.28
C ARG A 439 -2.57 37.98 -3.23
N LYS A 440 -3.31 37.73 -4.32
CA LYS A 440 -4.25 36.60 -4.42
C LYS A 440 -3.49 35.26 -4.52
N GLY A 441 -2.33 35.24 -5.18
CA GLY A 441 -1.44 34.06 -5.26
C GLY A 441 -0.90 33.61 -3.89
N PHE A 442 -0.53 34.56 -3.01
CA PHE A 442 -0.14 34.24 -1.62
C PHE A 442 -1.31 33.67 -0.79
N GLY A 443 -2.54 34.17 -0.98
CA GLY A 443 -3.72 33.64 -0.30
C GLY A 443 -4.05 32.20 -0.70
N SER A 444 -4.06 31.91 -2.01
CA SER A 444 -4.31 30.56 -2.53
C SER A 444 -3.27 29.52 -2.10
N LEU A 445 -2.02 29.92 -1.80
CA LEU A 445 -0.99 29.01 -1.30
C LEU A 445 -1.22 28.60 0.16
N ASN A 446 -1.83 29.48 0.96
CA ASN A 446 -2.22 29.19 2.35
C ASN A 446 -3.53 28.38 2.41
N ASP A 447 -4.48 28.62 1.51
CA ASP A 447 -5.76 27.90 1.46
C ASP A 447 -5.62 26.43 1.03
N LEU A 448 -4.49 26.04 0.43
CA LEU A 448 -4.16 24.63 0.18
C LEU A 448 -3.93 23.81 1.47
N GLU A 449 -3.87 24.45 2.65
CA GLU A 449 -3.74 23.81 3.97
C GLU A 449 -5.05 23.82 4.79
N VAL A 450 -6.09 24.58 4.39
CA VAL A 450 -7.33 24.70 5.17
C VAL A 450 -8.57 24.56 4.26
N THR A 451 -9.07 23.34 4.12
CA THR A 451 -10.45 23.11 3.66
C THR A 451 -11.43 23.45 4.77
N VAL A 452 -11.98 24.68 4.80
CA VAL A 452 -13.30 24.98 5.36
C VAL A 452 -13.97 26.14 4.58
N SER A 453 -15.07 25.79 3.91
CA SER A 453 -16.21 26.58 3.44
C SER A 453 -16.14 28.12 3.42
N GLY A 454 -16.19 28.65 2.18
CA GLY A 454 -17.05 29.73 1.69
C GLY A 454 -17.53 30.84 2.62
N THR A 455 -17.11 32.06 2.29
CA THR A 455 -18.03 33.18 2.06
C THR A 455 -17.51 33.99 0.88
N ASP A 456 -18.34 34.07 -0.15
CA ASP A 456 -18.25 35.06 -1.23
C ASP A 456 -18.15 36.46 -0.61
N ASP A 457 -17.04 37.14 -0.88
CA ASP A 457 -17.00 38.60 -0.82
C ASP A 457 -16.16 39.07 -2.02
N ASP A 458 -16.75 38.85 -3.21
CA ASP A 458 -16.34 39.45 -4.46
C ASP A 458 -16.61 40.97 -4.40
N LEU A 459 -15.60 41.70 -3.93
CA LEU A 459 -15.41 43.09 -4.36
C LEU A 459 -14.39 43.08 -5.49
N GLU A 460 -14.93 43.11 -6.71
CA GLU A 460 -14.24 43.41 -7.96
C GLU A 460 -13.50 44.75 -7.85
N GLU A 461 -12.17 44.71 -7.71
CA GLU A 461 -11.33 45.82 -8.15
C GLU A 461 -10.70 45.45 -9.50
N PRO A 462 -11.16 46.05 -10.62
CA PRO A 462 -10.50 45.92 -11.91
C PRO A 462 -9.37 46.95 -11.97
N THR A 463 -8.29 46.73 -11.22
CA THR A 463 -7.11 47.59 -11.31
C THR A 463 -6.27 47.19 -12.51
N THR A 464 -6.69 47.61 -13.72
CA THR A 464 -5.88 47.66 -14.97
C THR A 464 -4.62 46.80 -14.95
N ILE A 465 -4.78 45.49 -14.80
CA ILE A 465 -3.65 44.60 -14.59
C ILE A 465 -2.96 44.51 -15.94
N THR A 466 -1.76 45.07 -15.97
CA THR A 466 -0.94 45.12 -17.19
C THR A 466 -0.22 43.76 -17.32
N GLY A 467 0.06 43.32 -18.55
CA GLY A 467 0.76 42.04 -18.80
C GLY A 467 2.04 41.83 -17.98
N LEU A 468 2.70 42.93 -17.59
CA LEU A 468 3.85 42.99 -16.70
C LEU A 468 3.62 42.37 -15.31
N GLU A 469 2.43 42.50 -14.73
CA GLU A 469 2.07 41.98 -13.40
C GLU A 469 1.62 40.53 -13.40
N THR A 470 1.27 40.04 -14.58
CA THR A 470 0.71 38.70 -14.79
C THR A 470 1.71 37.73 -15.38
N PHE A 471 2.83 38.25 -15.91
CA PHE A 471 3.88 37.43 -16.50
C PHE A 471 4.59 36.56 -15.45
N SER A 472 4.65 35.26 -15.71
CA SER A 472 5.45 34.30 -14.95
C SER A 472 6.13 33.30 -15.90
N LEU A 473 7.27 32.78 -15.47
CA LEU A 473 7.91 31.64 -16.14
C LEU A 473 7.48 30.36 -15.46
N SER A 474 7.16 29.33 -16.22
CA SER A 474 6.98 27.98 -15.71
C SER A 474 8.03 27.05 -16.29
N TYR A 475 8.45 26.08 -15.49
CA TYR A 475 9.46 25.12 -15.86
C TYR A 475 8.82 23.75 -15.95
N LYS A 476 8.76 23.18 -17.15
CA LYS A 476 8.12 21.90 -17.42
C LYS A 476 9.04 20.77 -16.97
N VAL A 477 8.67 20.09 -15.89
CA VAL A 477 9.43 18.95 -15.38
C VAL A 477 8.84 17.66 -15.93
N GLN A 478 9.66 16.88 -16.65
CA GLN A 478 9.27 15.54 -17.08
C GLN A 478 9.31 14.55 -15.93
N TRP A 479 8.39 13.59 -15.93
CA TRP A 479 8.44 12.43 -15.05
C TRP A 479 9.72 11.61 -15.35
N PRO A 480 10.49 11.14 -14.35
CA PRO A 480 10.21 10.97 -12.91
C PRO A 480 10.62 12.14 -12.00
N LEU A 481 11.23 13.20 -12.54
CA LEU A 481 11.72 14.32 -11.74
C LEU A 481 10.61 15.14 -11.08
N SER A 482 9.37 15.03 -11.58
CA SER A 482 8.18 15.64 -10.98
C SER A 482 7.88 15.11 -9.56
N ILE A 483 8.45 13.96 -9.19
CA ILE A 483 8.36 13.42 -7.81
C ILE A 483 9.15 14.32 -6.85
N VAL A 484 10.36 14.73 -7.23
CA VAL A 484 11.25 15.58 -6.42
C VAL A 484 10.84 17.05 -6.55
N ILE A 485 10.71 17.53 -7.79
CA ILE A 485 10.32 18.90 -8.09
C ILE A 485 8.79 18.96 -8.18
N SER A 486 8.16 18.99 -7.00
CA SER A 486 6.70 19.10 -6.92
C SER A 486 6.20 20.43 -7.48
N LYS A 487 4.99 20.45 -8.05
CA LYS A 487 4.33 21.71 -8.46
C LYS A 487 4.24 22.72 -7.32
N ARG A 488 4.04 22.27 -6.07
CA ARG A 488 4.03 23.15 -4.88
C ARG A 488 5.38 23.85 -4.66
N ALA A 489 6.50 23.20 -4.98
CA ALA A 489 7.80 23.85 -4.96
C ALA A 489 7.94 24.83 -6.13
N LEU A 490 7.52 24.43 -7.34
CA LEU A 490 7.59 25.29 -8.51
C LEU A 490 6.76 26.58 -8.34
N THR A 491 5.55 26.51 -7.79
CA THR A 491 4.72 27.71 -7.54
C THR A 491 5.39 28.67 -6.55
N LYS A 492 6.10 28.16 -5.54
CA LYS A 492 6.91 29.01 -4.64
C LYS A 492 8.05 29.71 -5.41
N TYR A 493 8.76 28.99 -6.28
CA TYR A 493 9.80 29.60 -7.13
C TYR A 493 9.22 30.62 -8.12
N GLN A 494 8.03 30.37 -8.67
CA GLN A 494 7.33 31.31 -9.54
C GLN A 494 6.97 32.61 -8.83
N LEU A 495 6.49 32.54 -7.58
CA LEU A 495 6.20 33.74 -6.78
C LEU A 495 7.47 34.56 -6.52
N ILE A 496 8.59 33.90 -6.21
CA ILE A 496 9.90 34.55 -6.07
C ILE A 496 10.31 35.22 -7.38
N PHE A 497 10.21 34.49 -8.50
CA PHE A 497 10.53 35.03 -9.83
C PHE A 497 9.69 36.27 -10.16
N ARG A 498 8.38 36.23 -9.93
CA ARG A 498 7.48 37.37 -10.20
C ARG A 498 7.90 38.61 -9.42
N PHE A 499 8.24 38.45 -8.14
CA PHE A 499 8.76 39.57 -7.33
C PHE A 499 10.06 40.14 -7.90
N LEU A 500 11.02 39.28 -8.24
CA LEU A 500 12.30 39.70 -8.81
C LEU A 500 12.13 40.36 -10.19
N PHE A 501 11.23 39.83 -11.02
CA PHE A 501 10.86 40.37 -12.32
C PHE A 501 10.33 41.80 -12.19
N HIS A 502 9.45 42.05 -11.22
CA HIS A 502 8.97 43.40 -10.91
C HIS A 502 10.07 44.36 -10.51
N CYS A 503 10.95 43.95 -9.58
CA CYS A 503 12.08 44.79 -9.19
C CYS A 503 12.97 45.12 -10.40
N LYS A 504 13.24 44.15 -11.27
CA LYS A 504 14.05 44.35 -12.48
C LYS A 504 13.37 45.24 -13.53
N HIS A 505 12.06 45.15 -13.65
CA HIS A 505 11.29 46.00 -14.55
C HIS A 505 11.33 47.48 -14.10
N VAL A 506 11.07 47.74 -12.82
CA VAL A 506 11.09 49.11 -12.27
C VAL A 506 12.50 49.70 -12.36
N ASP A 507 13.52 48.89 -12.10
CA ASP A 507 14.93 49.27 -12.27
C ASP A 507 15.23 49.76 -13.70
N ARG A 508 14.75 49.03 -14.70
CA ARG A 508 14.90 49.38 -16.12
C ARG A 508 14.15 50.66 -16.47
N GLN A 509 12.93 50.84 -15.99
CA GLN A 509 12.16 52.06 -16.24
C GLN A 509 12.85 53.29 -15.64
N LEU A 510 13.34 53.19 -14.40
CA LEU A 510 14.08 54.26 -13.75
C LEU A 510 15.40 54.57 -14.47
N SER A 511 16.10 53.54 -14.95
CA SER A 511 17.30 53.70 -15.78
C SER A 511 17.00 54.42 -17.09
N GLY A 512 15.90 54.09 -17.77
CA GLY A 512 15.43 54.80 -18.97
C GLY A 512 15.07 56.27 -18.69
N ALA A 513 14.34 56.53 -17.60
CA ALA A 513 14.01 57.90 -17.17
C ALA A 513 15.27 58.70 -16.83
N TRP A 514 16.25 58.06 -16.18
CA TRP A 514 17.54 58.67 -15.88
C TRP A 514 18.32 59.02 -17.16
N GLN A 515 18.35 58.14 -18.16
CA GLN A 515 18.99 58.41 -19.46
C GLN A 515 18.35 59.63 -20.15
N LEU A 516 17.02 59.72 -20.15
CA LEU A 516 16.30 60.90 -20.67
C LEU A 516 16.68 62.18 -19.90
N HIS A 517 16.74 62.11 -18.57
CA HIS A 517 17.17 63.24 -17.75
C HIS A 517 18.62 63.67 -18.04
N GLN A 518 19.53 62.73 -18.30
CA GLN A 518 20.89 63.06 -18.72
C GLN A 518 20.94 63.69 -20.11
N GLY A 519 20.12 63.22 -21.06
CA GLY A 519 19.99 63.85 -22.38
C GLY A 519 19.51 65.30 -22.29
N VAL A 520 18.53 65.59 -21.44
CA VAL A 520 18.00 66.95 -21.26
C VAL A 520 19.00 67.88 -20.54
N ARG A 521 19.88 67.34 -19.69
CA ARG A 521 20.97 68.11 -19.07
C ARG A 521 21.98 68.65 -20.10
N VAL A 522 22.21 67.92 -21.19
CA VAL A 522 23.07 68.38 -22.30
C VAL A 522 22.49 69.63 -22.97
N LEU A 523 21.17 69.77 -23.02
CA LEU A 523 20.46 70.90 -23.64
C LEU A 523 20.48 72.19 -22.78
N LYS A 524 21.14 72.20 -21.61
CA LYS A 524 21.27 73.37 -20.70
C LYS A 524 19.96 74.10 -20.38
N ILE A 525 18.81 73.42 -20.40
CA ILE A 525 17.52 74.01 -20.03
C ILE A 525 17.43 74.05 -18.50
N GLN A 526 17.63 75.22 -17.90
CA GLN A 526 17.58 75.45 -16.45
C GLN A 526 16.13 75.44 -15.91
N GLY A 527 15.51 74.26 -15.86
CA GLY A 527 14.25 74.06 -15.16
C GLY A 527 14.46 73.51 -13.74
N THR A 528 13.98 74.21 -12.71
CA THR A 528 13.99 73.72 -11.31
C THR A 528 13.19 72.41 -11.14
N ALA A 529 12.13 72.23 -11.94
CA ALA A 529 11.32 71.01 -11.96
C ALA A 529 12.10 69.77 -12.44
N ILE A 530 12.92 69.90 -13.49
CA ILE A 530 13.73 68.80 -14.06
C ILE A 530 14.85 68.39 -13.08
N SER A 531 15.41 69.36 -12.36
CA SER A 531 16.42 69.08 -11.33
C SER A 531 15.83 68.28 -10.17
N ARG A 532 14.63 68.66 -9.68
CA ARG A 532 13.90 67.94 -8.62
C ARG A 532 13.51 66.52 -9.04
N SER A 533 12.97 66.32 -10.25
CA SER A 533 12.63 64.98 -10.75
C SER A 533 13.88 64.12 -10.94
N SER A 534 15.00 64.69 -11.38
CA SER A 534 16.27 63.96 -11.52
C SER A 534 16.86 63.52 -10.18
N LEU A 535 16.67 64.31 -9.11
CA LEU A 535 17.11 63.94 -7.76
C LEU A 535 16.27 62.78 -7.20
N LEU A 536 14.95 62.83 -7.38
CA LEU A 536 14.03 61.76 -6.97
C LEU A 536 14.31 60.46 -7.74
N CYS A 537 14.47 60.54 -9.06
CA CYS A 537 14.84 59.39 -9.88
C CYS A 537 16.16 58.77 -9.40
N ARG A 538 17.17 59.59 -9.07
CA ARG A 538 18.44 59.11 -8.51
C ARG A 538 18.29 58.42 -7.16
N SER A 539 17.46 58.93 -6.26
CA SER A 539 17.26 58.30 -4.94
C SER A 539 16.50 56.98 -5.05
N MET A 540 15.44 56.93 -5.87
CA MET A 540 14.68 55.72 -6.14
C MET A 540 15.53 54.64 -6.83
N LEU A 541 16.33 55.04 -7.82
CA LEU A 541 17.25 54.14 -8.52
C LEU A 541 18.33 53.61 -7.58
N LYS A 542 18.89 54.45 -6.70
CA LYS A 542 19.84 53.98 -5.67
C LYS A 542 19.19 52.97 -4.71
N PHE A 543 17.94 53.19 -4.32
CA PHE A 543 17.21 52.28 -3.44
C PHE A 543 16.94 50.94 -4.15
N ILE A 544 16.41 50.96 -5.37
CA ILE A 544 16.09 49.73 -6.13
C ILE A 544 17.34 48.97 -6.50
N HIS A 545 18.41 49.63 -6.96
CA HIS A 545 19.69 48.97 -7.16
C HIS A 545 20.19 48.34 -5.85
N SER A 546 20.14 49.05 -4.72
CA SER A 546 20.57 48.49 -3.43
C SER A 546 19.71 47.29 -3.01
N LEU A 547 18.41 47.31 -3.27
CA LEU A 547 17.49 46.22 -2.97
C LEU A 547 17.74 45.02 -3.89
N LEU A 548 17.88 45.24 -5.20
CA LEU A 548 18.17 44.20 -6.18
C LEU A 548 19.54 43.56 -5.90
N HIS A 549 20.57 44.37 -5.60
CA HIS A 549 21.88 43.86 -5.19
C HIS A 549 21.82 43.02 -3.91
N TYR A 550 20.97 43.37 -2.94
CA TYR A 550 20.77 42.56 -1.74
C TYR A 550 20.08 41.22 -2.05
N LEU A 551 19.17 41.20 -3.02
CA LEU A 551 18.35 40.03 -3.36
C LEU A 551 19.02 39.06 -4.33
N THR A 552 19.72 39.56 -5.36
CA THR A 552 20.12 38.75 -6.52
C THR A 552 21.63 38.54 -6.67
N PHE A 553 22.49 39.37 -6.05
CA PHE A 553 23.88 39.41 -6.48
C PHE A 553 24.84 38.58 -5.63
N GLU A 554 25.33 37.49 -6.24
CA GLU A 554 26.75 37.13 -6.22
C GLU A 554 27.36 37.36 -7.63
N ALA A 555 28.66 37.76 -7.64
CA ALA A 555 29.68 37.64 -8.69
C ALA A 555 29.96 38.78 -9.73
N GLY A 556 31.10 39.48 -9.55
CA GLY A 556 31.97 39.85 -10.67
C GLY A 556 32.62 41.25 -10.70
N LEU A 557 33.85 41.36 -10.19
CA LEU A 557 34.87 42.42 -10.40
C LEU A 557 34.75 43.77 -9.64
N ILE A 558 35.82 44.07 -8.90
CA ILE A 558 36.20 45.35 -8.23
C ILE A 558 35.63 45.57 -6.82
N HIS A 559 35.97 44.70 -5.85
CA HIS A 559 36.62 45.09 -4.57
C HIS A 559 36.75 43.88 -3.63
N ARG A 560 37.91 43.24 -3.62
CA ARG A 560 38.33 42.28 -2.59
C ARG A 560 38.59 43.03 -1.28
N ALA A 561 37.60 43.13 -0.38
CA ALA A 561 37.81 43.29 1.07
C ALA A 561 36.50 43.39 1.88
N LEU A 562 35.37 43.80 1.28
CA LEU A 562 34.16 44.12 2.05
C LEU A 562 32.93 43.24 1.74
N ILE A 563 33.04 42.26 0.85
CA ILE A 563 31.94 41.36 0.47
C ILE A 563 32.09 40.01 1.18
N ARG A 564 32.20 40.03 2.52
CA ARG A 564 31.96 38.86 3.36
C ARG A 564 30.66 38.98 4.17
N PHE A 565 29.97 40.11 4.03
CA PHE A 565 28.72 40.41 4.75
C PHE A 565 27.45 40.36 3.87
N VAL A 566 27.58 40.17 2.54
CA VAL A 566 26.46 40.19 1.57
C VAL A 566 26.29 38.81 0.93
N PHE A 567 26.27 37.77 1.75
CA PHE A 567 26.19 36.35 1.37
C PHE A 567 24.87 35.72 1.86
N GLN A 568 23.78 36.50 1.98
CA GLN A 568 22.87 36.28 3.12
C GLN A 568 21.60 35.43 2.87
N VAL A 569 21.11 35.23 1.64
CA VAL A 569 19.81 34.53 1.47
C VAL A 569 19.81 33.42 0.41
N LEU A 570 20.27 33.65 -0.82
CA LEU A 570 20.05 32.68 -1.90
C LEU A 570 21.20 31.66 -2.03
N GLU A 571 22.43 32.14 -2.22
CA GLU A 571 23.59 31.28 -2.40
C GLU A 571 23.96 30.39 -1.20
N PRO A 572 23.94 30.85 0.08
CA PRO A 572 24.27 29.96 1.19
C PRO A 572 23.23 28.84 1.32
N ASN A 573 21.95 29.14 1.11
CA ASN A 573 20.88 28.16 1.16
C ASN A 573 20.98 27.18 -0.01
N TRP A 574 21.37 27.66 -1.20
CA TRP A 574 21.69 26.81 -2.33
C TRP A 574 22.87 25.88 -2.06
N HIS A 575 23.98 26.37 -1.50
CA HIS A 575 25.12 25.53 -1.13
C HIS A 575 24.80 24.54 -0.02
N VAL A 576 24.01 24.94 0.98
CA VAL A 576 23.53 24.03 2.03
C VAL A 576 22.67 22.93 1.43
N MET A 577 21.75 23.29 0.51
CA MET A 577 20.93 22.32 -0.22
C MET A 577 21.80 21.38 -1.06
N TYR A 578 22.73 21.92 -1.84
CA TYR A 578 23.65 21.18 -2.69
C TYR A 578 24.47 20.17 -1.89
N ASN A 579 25.05 20.59 -0.75
CA ASN A 579 25.83 19.73 0.12
C ASN A 579 24.96 18.63 0.76
N ARG A 580 23.72 18.94 1.15
CA ARG A 580 22.78 17.95 1.69
C ARG A 580 22.33 16.94 0.64
N LEU A 581 22.06 17.38 -0.59
CA LEU A 581 21.64 16.52 -1.69
C LEU A 581 22.76 15.58 -2.15
N GLN A 582 24.02 16.01 -2.03
CA GLN A 582 25.17 15.11 -2.20
C GLN A 582 25.27 14.06 -1.09
N ALA A 583 24.93 14.41 0.15
CA ALA A 583 24.97 13.50 1.30
C ALA A 583 23.75 12.57 1.43
N ALA A 584 22.63 12.90 0.78
CA ALA A 584 21.39 12.13 0.84
C ALA A 584 21.54 10.73 0.22
N ARG A 585 21.01 9.73 0.91
CA ARG A 585 21.08 8.31 0.52
C ARG A 585 19.77 7.77 -0.02
N SER A 586 18.64 8.41 0.31
CA SER A 586 17.32 8.03 -0.19
C SER A 586 16.62 9.20 -0.87
N ILE A 587 15.61 8.91 -1.68
CA ILE A 587 14.81 9.95 -2.35
C ILE A 587 13.89 10.68 -1.40
N ASP A 588 13.41 10.04 -0.34
CA ASP A 588 12.62 10.74 0.67
C ASP A 588 13.46 11.75 1.48
N GLU A 589 14.79 11.61 1.49
CA GLU A 589 15.73 12.59 2.08
C GLU A 589 16.08 13.76 1.14
N VAL A 590 15.89 13.60 -0.17
CA VAL A 590 16.15 14.61 -1.22
C VAL A 590 14.95 15.55 -1.33
#